data_AF-A0A672KNL6-F1
#
_entry.id   AF-A0A672KNL6-F1
#
_cell.length_a   1.000
_cell.length_b   1.000
_cell.length_c   1.000
_cell.angle_alpha   90.00
_cell.angle_beta   90.00
_cell.angle_gamma   90.00
#
_symmetry.space_group_name_H-M   'P 1'
#
loop_
_entity.id
_entity.type
_entity.pdbx_description
1 polymer ?
#
loop_
_entity_poly.entity_id
_entity_poly.type
_entity_poly.pdbx_seq_one_letter_code
_entity_poly.pdbx_strand_id
1 'polypeptide(L)'
;MRSPPSRVLCVTNRNVIVKRGFTLGSDLNGHTLVAVIGGEEEHFEDFGESNNTSDLLLANREDGGLGPEGEGTTEPHPDSPLPRPLMLLSPSSSKRLSSKKAARHLQQSGTLDVMGDLTQDILDLADHDITDKVLLLEKRVCELEKDSSESEEQHARLRQENLTLVHRANALEEQLKEQELRAEDDLLVHTRKHRDALNKLQRERDLEIENLQARLHQLDEENSELRSCVPCLRANIERLEEEKRKLQDEVDDVTDRLNEEIESRRKMADKLSHERHTNQKEKECTQGLIEDLRKQLEHLQLFKLETEVRRGRSASSGLQEYNTHMKENELEQEIRRLKQDNRSLKEQNDELNGQIINLSIQGAKSLFTESLSESLAAEINNVSRAELMEAIHKQEEINFRLQDYIDRIIVAIMECNPSILEVK
;
A
#
# COMPACT_ATOMS: atom_id res chain seq x y z
N MET A 1 -9.38 74.07 21.89
CA MET A 1 -10.73 73.84 21.32
C MET A 1 -10.66 73.63 19.82
N ARG A 2 -10.52 72.37 19.37
CA ARG A 2 -10.78 71.86 18.01
C ARG A 2 -10.74 70.33 18.10
N SER A 3 -11.77 69.64 17.62
CA SER A 3 -11.90 68.19 17.75
C SER A 3 -11.11 67.44 16.67
N PRO A 4 -10.59 66.23 16.93
CA PRO A 4 -10.20 65.31 15.87
C PRO A 4 -11.44 64.76 15.14
N PRO A 5 -11.35 64.43 13.85
CA PRO A 5 -12.46 63.82 13.10
C PRO A 5 -12.57 62.31 13.37
N SER A 6 -13.80 61.82 13.50
CA SER A 6 -14.09 60.39 13.65
C SER A 6 -13.64 59.58 12.42
N ARG A 7 -12.99 58.43 12.65
CA ARG A 7 -12.90 57.37 11.64
C ARG A 7 -13.99 56.32 11.90
N VAL A 8 -14.69 55.95 10.85
CA VAL A 8 -15.89 55.09 10.88
C VAL A 8 -15.49 53.62 10.94
N LEU A 9 -16.14 52.83 11.81
CA LEU A 9 -16.08 51.37 11.74
C LEU A 9 -16.77 50.89 10.46
N CYS A 10 -16.02 50.27 9.55
CA CYS A 10 -16.59 49.56 8.41
C CYS A 10 -16.62 48.06 8.72
N VAL A 11 -17.78 47.54 9.12
CA VAL A 11 -17.98 46.10 9.38
C VAL A 11 -18.32 45.40 8.07
N THR A 12 -17.32 44.86 7.38
CA THR A 12 -17.51 44.04 6.17
C THR A 12 -17.49 42.56 6.51
N ASN A 13 -18.66 42.02 6.84
CA ASN A 13 -18.89 40.59 7.01
C ASN A 13 -18.78 39.86 5.64
N ARG A 14 -17.86 38.88 5.51
CA ARG A 14 -17.81 37.95 4.37
C ARG A 14 -17.04 36.66 4.72
N ASN A 15 -17.72 35.52 4.60
CA ASN A 15 -17.12 34.19 4.74
C ASN A 15 -16.19 33.85 3.58
N VAL A 16 -15.07 33.18 3.88
CA VAL A 16 -14.44 32.21 2.97
C VAL A 16 -14.13 30.94 3.78
N ILE A 17 -14.95 29.91 3.63
CA ILE A 17 -14.72 28.60 4.26
C ILE A 17 -13.77 27.81 3.37
N VAL A 18 -12.50 27.71 3.75
CA VAL A 18 -11.54 26.83 3.08
C VAL A 18 -11.60 25.44 3.72
N LYS A 19 -12.46 24.57 3.19
CA LYS A 19 -12.36 23.13 3.48
C LYS A 19 -11.08 22.60 2.84
N ARG A 20 -10.10 22.19 3.65
CA ARG A 20 -9.11 21.16 3.28
C ARG A 20 -9.38 19.93 4.11
N GLY A 21 -9.97 18.91 3.50
CA GLY A 21 -10.02 17.58 4.08
C GLY A 21 -8.72 16.86 3.78
N PHE A 22 -8.02 16.41 4.82
CA PHE A 22 -6.99 15.37 4.70
C PHE A 22 -7.46 14.19 5.55
N THR A 23 -7.94 13.15 4.88
CA THR A 23 -8.29 11.87 5.49
C THR A 23 -7.03 11.01 5.62
N LEU A 24 -6.40 11.03 6.79
CA LEU A 24 -5.42 10.01 7.17
C LEU A 24 -6.17 8.81 7.76
N GLY A 25 -6.09 7.66 7.10
CA GLY A 25 -6.51 6.38 7.68
C GLY A 25 -5.70 6.07 8.95
N SER A 26 -6.31 5.40 9.92
CA SER A 26 -5.73 5.19 11.26
C SER A 26 -5.85 3.73 11.71
N ASP A 27 -5.29 2.81 10.92
CA ASP A 27 -5.09 1.43 11.35
C ASP A 27 -3.87 1.33 12.28
N LEU A 28 -4.11 1.46 13.58
CA LEU A 28 -3.10 1.25 14.62
C LEU A 28 -3.53 0.12 15.56
N ASN A 29 -3.24 -1.11 15.13
CA ASN A 29 -3.31 -2.28 16.01
C ASN A 29 -2.19 -2.18 17.07
N GLY A 30 -2.56 -2.06 18.35
CA GLY A 30 -1.63 -1.65 19.40
C GLY A 30 -0.74 -2.77 19.94
N HIS A 31 0.57 -2.67 19.72
CA HIS A 31 1.58 -3.40 20.49
C HIS A 31 2.62 -2.46 21.09
N THR A 32 2.59 -2.31 22.41
CA THR A 32 3.53 -1.50 23.18
C THR A 32 4.91 -2.14 23.21
N LEU A 33 5.90 -1.50 22.61
CA LEU A 33 7.33 -1.80 22.79
C LEU A 33 8.08 -0.53 23.18
N VAL A 34 8.65 -0.52 24.39
CA VAL A 34 9.51 0.56 24.88
C VAL A 34 10.93 0.29 24.43
N ALA A 35 11.42 1.07 23.47
CA ALA A 35 12.84 1.07 23.10
C ALA A 35 13.60 2.11 23.95
N VAL A 36 14.62 1.65 24.67
CA VAL A 36 15.56 2.53 25.39
C VAL A 36 16.60 3.04 24.40
N ILE A 37 16.91 4.34 24.45
CA ILE A 37 17.94 4.95 23.60
C ILE A 37 19.32 4.48 24.07
N GLY A 38 19.91 3.53 23.35
CA GLY A 38 21.35 3.26 23.34
C GLY A 38 21.91 3.68 21.98
N GLY A 39 22.95 4.51 21.98
CA GLY A 39 23.61 4.98 20.75
C GLY A 39 24.96 4.30 20.57
N GLU A 40 25.10 3.53 19.50
CA GLU A 40 26.36 3.01 18.97
C GLU A 40 26.40 3.27 17.45
N GLU A 41 27.59 3.22 16.84
CA GLU A 41 27.89 3.88 15.56
C GLU A 41 27.43 3.09 14.32
N GLU A 42 26.70 3.73 13.40
CA GLU A 42 26.43 3.15 12.08
C GLU A 42 27.62 3.34 11.12
N HIS A 43 28.21 2.23 10.68
CA HIS A 43 29.08 2.20 9.50
C HIS A 43 28.24 2.18 8.23
N PHE A 44 28.50 3.11 7.32
CA PHE A 44 27.95 3.09 5.96
C PHE A 44 28.77 2.16 5.07
N GLU A 45 28.17 1.07 4.57
CA GLU A 45 28.71 0.32 3.42
C GLU A 45 28.06 0.82 2.12
N ASP A 46 28.91 1.18 1.16
CA ASP A 46 28.52 1.73 -0.15
C ASP A 46 28.25 0.61 -1.15
N PHE A 47 27.00 0.46 -1.59
CA PHE A 47 26.61 -0.56 -2.57
C PHE A 47 26.68 -0.01 -3.99
N GLY A 48 27.89 -0.14 -4.55
CA GLY A 48 28.23 0.23 -5.92
C GLY A 48 27.45 -0.49 -7.02
N GLU A 49 27.55 0.08 -8.22
CA GLU A 49 26.64 -0.12 -9.35
C GLU A 49 26.62 -1.55 -9.95
N SER A 50 25.51 -1.81 -10.64
CA SER A 50 25.22 -3.02 -11.41
C SER A 50 26.33 -3.45 -12.38
N ASN A 51 26.67 -4.75 -12.38
CA ASN A 51 27.13 -5.41 -13.60
C ASN A 51 26.85 -6.93 -13.57
N ASN A 52 25.82 -7.37 -14.31
CA ASN A 52 25.49 -8.78 -14.53
C ASN A 52 25.27 -9.04 -16.03
N THR A 53 26.34 -8.90 -16.80
CA THR A 53 26.40 -9.39 -18.18
C THR A 53 26.64 -10.90 -18.19
N SER A 54 25.72 -11.63 -18.81
CA SER A 54 25.94 -12.91 -19.52
C SER A 54 27.08 -13.83 -19.05
N ASP A 55 26.76 -14.88 -18.30
CA ASP A 55 27.41 -16.19 -18.51
C ASP A 55 26.58 -17.36 -17.94
N LEU A 56 25.90 -18.11 -18.82
CA LEU A 56 25.48 -19.49 -18.56
C LEU A 56 25.02 -20.19 -19.87
N LEU A 57 25.98 -20.69 -20.63
CA LEU A 57 25.75 -21.65 -21.72
C LEU A 57 26.41 -22.99 -21.43
N LEU A 58 25.68 -24.06 -21.74
CA LEU A 58 26.17 -25.41 -22.06
C LEU A 58 26.97 -26.17 -20.98
N ALA A 59 26.24 -26.92 -20.15
CA ALA A 59 26.72 -28.19 -19.60
C ALA A 59 25.59 -29.19 -19.28
N ASN A 60 25.02 -29.83 -20.32
CA ASN A 60 24.56 -31.22 -20.28
C ASN A 60 24.28 -31.72 -21.71
N ARG A 61 24.46 -33.02 -21.95
CA ARG A 61 24.60 -33.60 -23.31
C ARG A 61 23.98 -35.00 -23.36
N GLU A 62 23.11 -35.23 -24.35
CA GLU A 62 22.60 -36.52 -24.88
C GLU A 62 21.96 -37.46 -23.83
N ASP A 63 20.73 -37.93 -23.99
CA ASP A 63 20.22 -38.72 -25.12
C ASP A 63 18.66 -38.64 -25.22
N GLY A 64 18.08 -39.21 -26.27
CA GLY A 64 16.63 -39.31 -26.49
C GLY A 64 16.10 -38.28 -27.49
N GLY A 65 15.37 -38.74 -28.51
CA GLY A 65 14.86 -37.88 -29.59
C GLY A 65 13.42 -38.15 -29.98
N LEU A 66 12.90 -37.28 -30.85
CA LEU A 66 11.55 -37.27 -31.44
C LEU A 66 10.41 -36.97 -30.43
N GLY A 67 9.61 -35.95 -30.75
CA GLY A 67 8.30 -35.69 -30.12
C GLY A 67 7.19 -36.40 -30.92
N PRO A 68 6.06 -35.75 -31.28
CA PRO A 68 5.66 -34.35 -31.07
C PRO A 68 4.58 -34.29 -29.94
N GLU A 69 3.48 -33.53 -29.86
CA GLU A 69 2.72 -32.58 -30.72
C GLU A 69 2.11 -31.43 -29.90
N GLY A 70 1.63 -30.41 -30.61
CA GLY A 70 0.58 -29.50 -30.17
C GLY A 70 -0.27 -29.13 -31.39
N GLU A 71 -1.57 -29.45 -31.38
CA GLU A 71 -2.37 -29.63 -32.60
C GLU A 71 -3.68 -28.77 -32.60
N GLY A 72 -4.19 -28.47 -33.80
CA GLY A 72 -5.50 -27.86 -34.13
C GLY A 72 -5.81 -26.43 -33.64
N THR A 73 -6.85 -25.72 -34.11
CA THR A 73 -7.96 -25.96 -35.08
C THR A 73 -8.87 -24.70 -34.99
N THR A 74 -9.51 -24.12 -36.01
CA THR A 74 -9.54 -24.29 -37.49
C THR A 74 -10.33 -23.12 -38.13
N GLU A 75 -10.03 -22.77 -39.40
CA GLU A 75 -10.95 -22.10 -40.37
C GLU A 75 -11.41 -20.63 -40.12
N PRO A 76 -12.00 -19.89 -41.11
CA PRO A 76 -12.35 -20.28 -42.50
C PRO A 76 -11.87 -19.38 -43.68
N HIS A 77 -11.81 -20.01 -44.87
CA HIS A 77 -12.16 -19.58 -46.27
C HIS A 77 -12.40 -18.09 -46.69
N PRO A 78 -12.41 -17.73 -48.02
CA PRO A 78 -11.96 -18.47 -49.23
C PRO A 78 -11.11 -17.64 -50.25
N ASP A 79 -10.46 -18.31 -51.23
CA ASP A 79 -10.66 -18.04 -52.68
C ASP A 79 -9.90 -19.02 -53.61
N SER A 80 -10.11 -18.94 -54.93
CA SER A 80 -9.53 -19.83 -55.98
C SER A 80 -8.86 -19.01 -57.10
N PRO A 81 -7.92 -19.55 -57.94
CA PRO A 81 -8.17 -20.72 -58.80
C PRO A 81 -7.00 -21.70 -59.05
N LEU A 82 -7.37 -22.79 -59.75
CA LEU A 82 -6.57 -23.93 -60.25
C LEU A 82 -5.35 -23.55 -61.12
N PRO A 83 -4.35 -24.45 -61.26
CA PRO A 83 -4.44 -25.47 -62.32
C PRO A 83 -4.47 -26.94 -61.85
N ARG A 84 -5.15 -27.79 -62.64
CA ARG A 84 -5.10 -29.27 -62.61
C ARG A 84 -4.08 -29.79 -63.65
N PRO A 85 -3.88 -31.11 -63.88
CA PRO A 85 -4.18 -32.30 -63.05
C PRO A 85 -2.98 -33.27 -62.90
N LEU A 86 -3.08 -34.22 -61.96
CA LEU A 86 -2.91 -35.64 -62.29
C LEU A 86 -3.98 -36.47 -61.60
N MET A 87 -4.71 -37.28 -62.35
CA MET A 87 -5.62 -38.30 -61.82
C MET A 87 -5.04 -39.68 -62.09
N LEU A 88 -5.06 -40.56 -61.09
CA LEU A 88 -4.70 -41.98 -61.23
C LEU A 88 -5.60 -42.84 -60.34
N LEU A 89 -6.82 -43.06 -60.82
CA LEU A 89 -7.81 -43.95 -60.21
C LEU A 89 -7.88 -45.26 -61.00
N SER A 90 -7.24 -46.30 -60.46
CA SER A 90 -7.56 -47.72 -60.68
C SER A 90 -7.36 -48.30 -62.11
N PRO A 91 -7.48 -49.63 -62.31
CA PRO A 91 -7.48 -50.72 -61.33
C PRO A 91 -6.27 -51.67 -61.49
N SER A 92 -6.10 -52.60 -60.55
CA SER A 92 -5.23 -53.78 -60.75
C SER A 92 -5.77 -54.63 -61.91
N SER A 93 -4.95 -54.89 -62.93
CA SER A 93 -5.31 -55.74 -64.07
C SER A 93 -4.70 -57.13 -63.95
N SER A 94 -5.56 -58.15 -63.82
CA SER A 94 -5.15 -59.55 -63.74
C SER A 94 -4.42 -59.97 -65.02
N LYS A 95 -3.13 -60.28 -64.92
CA LYS A 95 -2.28 -60.70 -66.06
C LYS A 95 -2.64 -62.10 -66.57
N ARG A 96 -3.76 -62.22 -67.29
CA ARG A 96 -4.08 -63.41 -68.08
C ARG A 96 -3.08 -63.55 -69.23
N LEU A 97 -2.29 -64.63 -69.23
CA LEU A 97 -1.43 -65.00 -70.35
C LEU A 97 -2.30 -65.43 -71.55
N SER A 98 -2.40 -64.56 -72.56
CA SER A 98 -3.25 -64.78 -73.74
C SER A 98 -2.44 -65.31 -74.92
N SER A 99 -2.14 -66.61 -74.91
CA SER A 99 -1.36 -67.28 -75.95
C SER A 99 -2.23 -67.97 -77.00
N LYS A 100 -2.59 -67.27 -78.08
CA LYS A 100 -3.23 -67.87 -79.27
C LYS A 100 -2.81 -67.18 -80.57
N LYS A 101 -1.66 -67.58 -81.15
CA LYS A 101 -1.30 -67.21 -82.53
C LYS A 101 -0.31 -68.17 -83.22
N ALA A 102 -0.67 -69.45 -83.32
CA ALA A 102 -0.01 -70.41 -84.20
C ALA A 102 -1.06 -71.31 -84.87
N ALA A 103 -1.31 -71.05 -86.16
CA ALA A 103 -2.06 -71.91 -87.07
C ALA A 103 -1.25 -71.97 -88.39
N ARG A 104 -1.54 -72.97 -89.25
CA ARG A 104 -0.66 -73.58 -90.28
C ARG A 104 0.25 -74.66 -89.65
N HIS A 105 0.42 -75.86 -90.22
CA HIS A 105 0.16 -76.31 -91.59
C HIS A 105 -0.71 -77.58 -91.68
N LEU A 106 -1.32 -77.78 -92.85
CA LEU A 106 -2.00 -79.01 -93.28
C LEU A 106 -1.38 -79.47 -94.63
N GLN A 107 -1.37 -80.79 -94.87
CA GLN A 107 -1.11 -81.50 -96.13
C GLN A 107 0.29 -81.44 -96.80
N GLN A 108 0.93 -82.61 -96.87
CA GLN A 108 1.79 -83.21 -97.92
C GLN A 108 2.07 -84.66 -97.43
N SER A 109 1.68 -85.80 -98.01
CA SER A 109 1.26 -86.24 -99.36
C SER A 109 2.40 -86.63 -100.32
N GLY A 110 2.38 -87.90 -100.80
CA GLY A 110 3.35 -88.52 -101.73
C GLY A 110 4.00 -89.81 -101.18
N THR A 111 3.36 -90.99 -101.16
CA THR A 111 3.19 -92.00 -102.25
C THR A 111 4.47 -92.74 -102.71
N LEU A 112 4.52 -94.05 -102.48
CA LEU A 112 4.78 -95.08 -103.52
C LEU A 112 4.27 -96.47 -103.03
N ASP A 113 4.36 -97.49 -103.90
CA ASP A 113 3.45 -98.66 -103.95
C ASP A 113 4.20 -100.01 -104.14
N VAL A 114 3.46 -101.14 -104.17
CA VAL A 114 3.90 -102.54 -104.41
C VAL A 114 4.61 -103.19 -103.19
N MET A 115 4.35 -104.43 -102.73
CA MET A 115 3.47 -105.58 -103.08
C MET A 115 2.63 -105.92 -101.81
N GLY A 116 1.52 -106.68 -101.80
CA GLY A 116 1.14 -107.82 -102.62
C GLY A 116 1.24 -109.13 -101.80
N ASP A 117 0.09 -109.59 -101.28
CA ASP A 117 -0.17 -110.94 -100.73
C ASP A 117 0.42 -111.32 -99.33
N LEU A 118 -0.12 -110.74 -98.23
CA LEU A 118 -0.08 -111.31 -96.85
C LEU A 118 -1.13 -110.70 -95.91
N THR A 119 -2.42 -110.75 -96.27
CA THR A 119 -3.43 -109.83 -95.71
C THR A 119 -4.14 -110.29 -94.42
N GLN A 120 -3.89 -111.49 -93.88
CA GLN A 120 -4.60 -112.00 -92.69
C GLN A 120 -3.77 -111.98 -91.40
N ASP A 121 -2.57 -112.57 -91.38
CA ASP A 121 -1.74 -112.61 -90.16
C ASP A 121 -1.29 -111.20 -89.69
N ILE A 122 -1.20 -110.25 -90.63
CA ILE A 122 -0.97 -108.83 -90.32
C ILE A 122 -2.20 -108.19 -89.69
N LEU A 123 -3.41 -108.66 -90.02
CA LEU A 123 -4.67 -108.16 -89.47
C LEU A 123 -4.85 -108.61 -88.02
N ASP A 124 -4.69 -109.91 -87.74
CA ASP A 124 -4.83 -110.47 -86.40
C ASP A 124 -3.76 -109.90 -85.44
N LEU A 125 -2.54 -109.64 -85.94
CA LEU A 125 -1.48 -108.99 -85.16
C LEU A 125 -1.75 -107.48 -84.95
N ALA A 126 -2.33 -106.80 -85.94
CA ALA A 126 -2.76 -105.42 -85.80
C ALA A 126 -3.94 -105.28 -84.84
N ASP A 127 -4.91 -106.20 -84.84
CA ASP A 127 -6.05 -106.18 -83.91
C ASP A 127 -5.61 -106.44 -82.46
N HIS A 128 -4.58 -107.24 -82.21
CA HIS A 128 -3.97 -107.38 -80.88
C HIS A 128 -3.28 -106.08 -80.44
N ASP A 129 -2.45 -105.48 -81.31
CA ASP A 129 -1.76 -104.21 -81.06
C ASP A 129 -2.77 -103.03 -80.90
N ILE A 130 -3.89 -103.05 -81.61
CA ILE A 130 -5.03 -102.14 -81.42
C ILE A 130 -5.69 -102.39 -80.07
N THR A 131 -5.89 -103.64 -79.66
CA THR A 131 -6.49 -103.99 -78.35
C THR A 131 -5.61 -103.52 -77.19
N ASP A 132 -4.29 -103.74 -77.25
CA ASP A 132 -3.34 -103.23 -76.26
C ASP A 132 -3.29 -101.69 -76.24
N LYS A 133 -3.40 -101.04 -77.41
CA LYS A 133 -3.52 -99.57 -77.50
C LYS A 133 -4.85 -99.05 -76.94
N VAL A 134 -5.96 -99.78 -77.10
CA VAL A 134 -7.25 -99.44 -76.49
C VAL A 134 -7.16 -99.60 -74.97
N LEU A 135 -6.62 -100.70 -74.44
CA LEU A 135 -6.41 -100.89 -72.99
C LEU A 135 -5.47 -99.83 -72.40
N LEU A 136 -4.43 -99.43 -73.14
CA LEU A 136 -3.54 -98.33 -72.74
C LEU A 136 -4.27 -96.98 -72.74
N LEU A 137 -5.14 -96.72 -73.72
CA LEU A 137 -5.97 -95.52 -73.78
C LEU A 137 -7.04 -95.49 -72.68
N GLU A 138 -7.73 -96.61 -72.42
CA GLU A 138 -8.69 -96.75 -71.32
C GLU A 138 -8.02 -96.51 -69.97
N LYS A 139 -6.86 -97.15 -69.73
CA LYS A 139 -6.06 -96.88 -68.52
C LYS A 139 -5.66 -95.41 -68.44
N ARG A 140 -5.26 -94.78 -69.55
CA ARG A 140 -4.88 -93.37 -69.58
C ARG A 140 -6.08 -92.43 -69.39
N VAL A 141 -7.28 -92.81 -69.83
CA VAL A 141 -8.53 -92.10 -69.55
C VAL A 141 -8.87 -92.21 -68.06
N CYS A 142 -8.84 -93.41 -67.47
CA CYS A 142 -9.02 -93.59 -66.02
C CYS A 142 -8.00 -92.81 -65.18
N GLU A 143 -6.74 -92.73 -65.62
CA GLU A 143 -5.72 -91.87 -65.01
C GLU A 143 -6.09 -90.38 -65.15
N LEU A 144 -6.52 -89.92 -66.32
CA LEU A 144 -6.92 -88.52 -66.55
C LEU A 144 -8.23 -88.13 -65.83
N GLU A 145 -9.18 -89.03 -65.69
CA GLU A 145 -10.41 -88.83 -64.90
C GLU A 145 -10.08 -88.72 -63.41
N LYS A 146 -9.17 -89.58 -62.91
CA LYS A 146 -8.63 -89.47 -61.55
C LYS A 146 -7.88 -88.16 -61.36
N ASP A 147 -6.95 -87.80 -62.24
CA ASP A 147 -6.21 -86.54 -62.21
C ASP A 147 -7.17 -85.32 -62.26
N SER A 148 -8.25 -85.39 -63.03
CA SER A 148 -9.32 -84.37 -63.07
C SER A 148 -10.03 -84.26 -61.72
N SER A 149 -10.47 -85.38 -61.14
CA SER A 149 -11.16 -85.37 -59.84
C SER A 149 -10.29 -84.83 -58.70
N GLU A 150 -8.99 -85.18 -58.67
CA GLU A 150 -8.04 -84.64 -57.70
C GLU A 150 -7.76 -83.15 -57.95
N SER A 151 -7.71 -82.70 -59.21
CA SER A 151 -7.59 -81.28 -59.56
C SER A 151 -8.83 -80.46 -59.20
N GLU A 152 -10.03 -81.02 -59.38
CA GLU A 152 -11.30 -80.41 -58.98
C GLU A 152 -11.40 -80.28 -57.46
N GLU A 153 -10.98 -81.30 -56.70
CA GLU A 153 -10.95 -81.23 -55.23
C GLU A 153 -9.92 -80.21 -54.73
N GLN A 154 -8.72 -80.17 -55.32
CA GLN A 154 -7.72 -79.12 -55.05
C GLN A 154 -8.28 -77.72 -55.34
N HIS A 155 -8.99 -77.55 -56.47
CA HIS A 155 -9.67 -76.29 -56.79
C HIS A 155 -10.79 -75.95 -55.81
N ALA A 156 -11.53 -76.93 -55.28
CA ALA A 156 -12.53 -76.70 -54.23
C ALA A 156 -11.89 -76.25 -52.91
N ARG A 157 -10.84 -76.94 -52.46
CA ARG A 157 -10.06 -76.58 -51.27
C ARG A 157 -9.47 -75.17 -51.38
N LEU A 158 -8.82 -74.85 -52.50
CA LEU A 158 -8.24 -73.52 -52.75
C LEU A 158 -9.30 -72.41 -52.84
N ARG A 159 -10.50 -72.66 -53.37
CA ARG A 159 -11.61 -71.69 -53.31
C ARG A 159 -12.05 -71.43 -51.86
N GLN A 160 -12.16 -72.47 -51.04
CA GLN A 160 -12.55 -72.34 -49.64
C GLN A 160 -11.50 -71.61 -48.80
N GLU A 161 -10.22 -71.89 -49.01
CA GLU A 161 -9.11 -71.18 -48.38
C GLU A 161 -9.03 -69.70 -48.83
N ASN A 162 -9.23 -69.44 -50.12
CA ASN A 162 -9.27 -68.06 -50.62
C ASN A 162 -10.45 -67.27 -50.01
N LEU A 163 -11.62 -67.91 -49.84
CA LEU A 163 -12.78 -67.32 -49.19
C LEU A 163 -12.53 -66.98 -47.71
N THR A 164 -11.92 -67.89 -46.94
CA THR A 164 -11.60 -67.61 -45.53
C THR A 164 -10.51 -66.55 -45.37
N LEU A 165 -9.53 -66.51 -46.28
CA LEU A 165 -8.53 -65.44 -46.33
C LEU A 165 -9.15 -64.08 -46.67
N VAL A 166 -10.10 -64.01 -47.60
CA VAL A 166 -10.84 -62.77 -47.93
C VAL A 166 -11.68 -62.31 -46.73
N HIS A 167 -12.43 -63.18 -46.07
CA HIS A 167 -13.17 -62.82 -44.86
C HIS A 167 -12.25 -62.31 -43.74
N ARG A 168 -11.07 -62.93 -43.56
CA ARG A 168 -10.06 -62.48 -42.59
C ARG A 168 -9.45 -61.13 -42.97
N ALA A 169 -9.17 -60.90 -44.25
CA ALA A 169 -8.64 -59.62 -44.74
C ALA A 169 -9.65 -58.49 -44.50
N ASN A 170 -10.92 -58.68 -44.88
CA ASN A 170 -11.97 -57.70 -44.67
C ASN A 170 -12.15 -57.36 -43.17
N ALA A 171 -12.16 -58.37 -42.29
CA ALA A 171 -12.28 -58.16 -40.85
C ALA A 171 -11.07 -57.39 -40.25
N LEU A 172 -9.86 -57.60 -40.78
CA LEU A 172 -8.67 -56.83 -40.38
C LEU A 172 -8.69 -55.40 -40.94
N GLU A 173 -9.21 -55.20 -42.16
CA GLU A 173 -9.44 -53.87 -42.71
C GLU A 173 -10.49 -53.08 -41.92
N GLU A 174 -11.58 -53.71 -41.48
CA GLU A 174 -12.61 -53.10 -40.63
C GLU A 174 -12.04 -52.74 -39.25
N GLN A 175 -11.24 -53.63 -38.64
CA GLN A 175 -10.54 -53.34 -37.39
C GLN A 175 -9.51 -52.21 -37.53
N LEU A 176 -8.79 -52.13 -38.65
CA LEU A 176 -7.85 -51.04 -38.92
C LEU A 176 -8.59 -49.70 -39.03
N LYS A 177 -9.66 -49.63 -39.84
CA LYS A 177 -10.48 -48.41 -40.02
C LYS A 177 -11.13 -47.96 -38.70
N GLU A 178 -11.52 -48.91 -37.84
CA GLU A 178 -12.06 -48.59 -36.50
C GLU A 178 -10.96 -48.12 -35.52
N GLN A 179 -9.71 -48.56 -35.68
CA GLN A 179 -8.56 -48.06 -34.90
C GLN A 179 -8.10 -46.68 -35.39
N GLU A 180 -8.06 -46.46 -36.71
CA GLU A 180 -7.77 -45.17 -37.34
C GLU A 180 -8.77 -44.11 -36.88
N LEU A 181 -10.08 -44.38 -36.98
CA LEU A 181 -11.13 -43.47 -36.53
C LEU A 181 -11.07 -43.16 -35.02
N ARG A 182 -10.82 -44.18 -34.18
CA ARG A 182 -10.64 -43.96 -32.73
C ARG A 182 -9.44 -43.07 -32.42
N ALA A 183 -8.32 -43.28 -33.11
CA ALA A 183 -7.12 -42.46 -32.93
C ALA A 183 -7.37 -41.01 -33.38
N GLU A 184 -8.08 -40.78 -34.49
CA GLU A 184 -8.48 -39.45 -34.94
C GLU A 184 -9.43 -38.76 -33.93
N ASP A 185 -10.44 -39.46 -33.40
CA ASP A 185 -11.36 -38.93 -32.38
C ASP A 185 -10.64 -38.58 -31.07
N ASP A 186 -9.78 -39.47 -30.55
CA ASP A 186 -8.99 -39.23 -29.33
C ASP A 186 -8.02 -38.05 -29.51
N LEU A 187 -7.34 -37.97 -30.65
CA LEU A 187 -6.43 -36.88 -31.02
C LEU A 187 -7.18 -35.53 -31.02
N LEU A 188 -8.28 -35.42 -31.79
CA LEU A 188 -9.13 -34.24 -31.84
C LEU A 188 -9.67 -33.82 -30.46
N VAL A 189 -10.00 -34.79 -29.60
CA VAL A 189 -10.46 -34.54 -28.23
C VAL A 189 -9.32 -34.04 -27.33
N HIS A 190 -8.12 -34.60 -27.44
CA HIS A 190 -6.93 -34.10 -26.74
C HIS A 190 -6.60 -32.67 -27.16
N THR A 191 -6.65 -32.39 -28.46
CA THR A 191 -6.30 -31.08 -29.01
C THR A 191 -7.29 -29.97 -28.66
N ARG A 192 -8.59 -30.28 -28.57
CA ARG A 192 -9.57 -29.34 -28.01
C ARG A 192 -9.21 -28.99 -26.57
N LYS A 193 -8.92 -30.00 -25.71
CA LYS A 193 -8.48 -29.77 -24.32
C LYS A 193 -7.20 -28.92 -24.23
N HIS A 194 -6.20 -29.18 -25.08
CA HIS A 194 -4.95 -28.42 -25.08
C HIS A 194 -5.17 -26.95 -25.49
N ARG A 195 -5.97 -26.69 -26.52
CA ARG A 195 -6.31 -25.32 -26.93
C ARG A 195 -7.14 -24.60 -25.88
N ASP A 196 -8.10 -25.27 -25.26
CA ASP A 196 -8.94 -24.68 -24.21
C ASP A 196 -8.11 -24.35 -22.94
N ALA A 197 -7.14 -25.19 -22.59
CA ALA A 197 -6.18 -24.92 -21.52
C ALA A 197 -5.25 -23.73 -21.84
N LEU A 198 -4.72 -23.64 -23.07
CA LEU A 198 -3.91 -22.50 -23.52
C LEU A 198 -4.74 -21.21 -23.55
N ASN A 199 -5.95 -21.25 -24.09
CA ASN A 199 -6.90 -20.13 -24.09
C ASN A 199 -7.28 -19.69 -22.67
N LYS A 200 -7.37 -20.62 -21.71
CA LYS A 200 -7.60 -20.29 -20.30
C LYS A 200 -6.38 -19.57 -19.72
N LEU A 201 -5.19 -20.14 -19.86
CA LEU A 201 -3.94 -19.56 -19.35
C LEU A 201 -3.65 -18.16 -19.94
N GLN A 202 -3.94 -17.96 -21.23
CA GLN A 202 -3.79 -16.66 -21.88
C GLN A 202 -4.68 -15.60 -21.19
N ARG A 203 -5.98 -15.88 -21.01
CA ARG A 203 -6.90 -14.96 -20.31
C ARG A 203 -6.50 -14.70 -18.86
N GLU A 204 -5.97 -15.71 -18.16
CA GLU A 204 -5.46 -15.55 -16.80
C GLU A 204 -4.24 -14.61 -16.76
N ARG A 205 -3.36 -14.65 -17.78
CA ARG A 205 -2.24 -13.70 -17.93
C ARG A 205 -2.70 -12.31 -18.38
N ASP A 206 -3.66 -12.21 -19.29
CA ASP A 206 -4.19 -10.93 -19.74
C ASP A 206 -4.82 -10.16 -18.55
N LEU A 207 -5.61 -10.84 -17.72
CA LEU A 207 -6.19 -10.27 -16.49
C LEU A 207 -5.14 -9.90 -15.43
N GLU A 208 -4.07 -10.68 -15.30
CA GLU A 208 -2.94 -10.36 -14.40
C GLU A 208 -2.18 -9.11 -14.89
N ILE A 209 -1.99 -8.97 -16.20
CA ILE A 209 -1.39 -7.79 -16.83
C ILE A 209 -2.29 -6.56 -16.64
N GLU A 210 -3.60 -6.65 -16.87
CA GLU A 210 -4.56 -5.56 -16.65
C GLU A 210 -4.56 -5.08 -15.19
N ASN A 211 -4.54 -6.01 -14.23
CA ASN A 211 -4.49 -5.71 -12.80
C ASN A 211 -3.18 -5.01 -12.39
N LEU A 212 -2.03 -5.50 -12.88
CA LEU A 212 -0.74 -4.87 -12.64
C LEU A 212 -0.64 -3.48 -13.29
N GLN A 213 -1.21 -3.29 -14.49
CA GLN A 213 -1.30 -1.99 -15.16
C GLN A 213 -2.19 -1.00 -14.37
N ALA A 214 -3.35 -1.44 -13.90
CA ALA A 214 -4.22 -0.60 -13.06
C ALA A 214 -3.54 -0.20 -11.75
N ARG A 215 -2.82 -1.13 -11.10
CA ARG A 215 -2.08 -0.82 -9.86
C ARG A 215 -0.89 0.11 -10.09
N LEU A 216 -0.18 -0.02 -11.23
CA LEU A 216 0.85 0.94 -11.63
C LEU A 216 0.26 2.33 -11.86
N HIS A 217 -0.84 2.44 -12.60
CA HIS A 217 -1.48 3.72 -12.90
C HIS A 217 -1.93 4.44 -11.62
N GLN A 218 -2.53 3.72 -10.66
CA GLN A 218 -2.88 4.26 -9.35
C GLN A 218 -1.64 4.77 -8.59
N LEU A 219 -0.53 4.01 -8.59
CA LEU A 219 0.70 4.41 -7.91
C LEU A 219 1.34 5.65 -8.56
N ASP A 220 1.26 5.79 -9.89
CA ASP A 220 1.70 7.00 -10.61
C ASP A 220 0.83 8.22 -10.30
N GLU A 221 -0.49 8.05 -10.16
CA GLU A 221 -1.41 9.10 -9.70
C GLU A 221 -1.08 9.55 -8.27
N GLU A 222 -0.95 8.60 -7.33
CA GLU A 222 -0.52 8.87 -5.94
C GLU A 222 0.85 9.58 -5.90
N ASN A 223 1.82 9.17 -6.75
CA ASN A 223 3.12 9.83 -6.86
C ASN A 223 2.99 11.27 -7.39
N SER A 224 2.11 11.49 -8.36
CA SER A 224 1.82 12.80 -8.96
C SER A 224 1.18 13.76 -7.95
N GLU A 225 0.20 13.30 -7.18
CA GLU A 225 -0.42 14.08 -6.12
C GLU A 225 0.60 14.49 -5.04
N LEU A 226 1.42 13.55 -4.57
CA LEU A 226 2.49 13.82 -3.61
C LEU A 226 3.50 14.85 -4.16
N ARG A 227 3.94 14.69 -5.41
CA ARG A 227 4.82 15.66 -6.10
C ARG A 227 4.17 17.05 -6.21
N SER A 228 2.86 17.14 -6.45
CA SER A 228 2.14 18.42 -6.51
C SER A 228 2.05 19.12 -5.15
N CYS A 229 2.07 18.36 -4.04
CA CYS A 229 2.02 18.90 -2.68
C CYS A 229 3.37 19.48 -2.23
N VAL A 230 4.50 18.92 -2.69
CA VAL A 230 5.86 19.32 -2.25
C VAL A 230 6.15 20.82 -2.43
N PRO A 231 5.86 21.49 -3.56
CA PRO A 231 6.04 22.94 -3.70
C PRO A 231 5.26 23.77 -2.68
N CYS A 232 4.01 23.38 -2.38
CA CYS A 232 3.17 24.06 -1.40
C CYS A 232 3.72 23.91 0.03
N LEU A 233 4.33 22.76 0.35
CA LEU A 233 4.97 22.53 1.66
C LEU A 233 6.29 23.31 1.77
N ARG A 234 7.13 23.31 0.72
CA ARG A 234 8.37 24.10 0.67
C ARG A 234 8.12 25.60 0.88
N ALA A 235 7.17 26.20 0.14
CA ALA A 235 6.81 27.60 0.30
C ALA A 235 6.25 27.93 1.71
N ASN A 236 5.60 26.97 2.38
CA ASN A 236 5.17 27.14 3.77
C ASN A 236 6.34 27.09 4.76
N ILE A 237 7.34 26.21 4.54
CA ILE A 237 8.56 26.15 5.34
C ILE A 237 9.34 27.46 5.18
N GLU A 238 9.61 27.90 3.95
CA GLU A 238 10.32 29.16 3.67
C GLU A 238 9.67 30.38 4.34
N ARG A 239 8.33 30.45 4.33
CA ARG A 239 7.57 31.50 5.04
C ARG A 239 7.73 31.42 6.56
N LEU A 240 7.67 30.22 7.14
CA LEU A 240 7.82 30.01 8.59
C LEU A 240 9.26 30.25 9.07
N GLU A 241 10.27 29.94 8.25
CA GLU A 241 11.67 30.28 8.50
C GLU A 241 11.89 31.80 8.47
N GLU A 242 11.24 32.49 7.53
CA GLU A 242 11.26 33.95 7.44
C GLU A 242 10.54 34.64 8.62
N GLU A 243 9.41 34.09 9.07
CA GLU A 243 8.72 34.54 10.29
C GLU A 243 9.55 34.27 11.55
N LYS A 244 10.22 33.10 11.63
CA LYS A 244 11.17 32.78 12.70
C LYS A 244 12.33 33.76 12.75
N ARG A 245 12.93 34.13 11.61
CA ARG A 245 14.03 35.12 11.55
C ARG A 245 13.59 36.47 12.12
N LYS A 246 12.46 37.00 11.65
CA LYS A 246 11.91 38.29 12.15
C LYS A 246 11.64 38.28 13.65
N LEU A 247 11.10 37.19 14.19
CA LEU A 247 10.87 37.05 15.62
C LEU A 247 12.17 36.89 16.42
N GLN A 248 13.23 36.31 15.84
CA GLN A 248 14.56 36.31 16.46
C GLN A 248 15.16 37.72 16.47
N ASP A 249 15.13 38.42 15.32
CA ASP A 249 15.59 39.80 15.20
C ASP A 249 14.87 40.70 16.23
N GLU A 250 13.54 40.60 16.37
CA GLU A 250 12.76 41.34 17.38
C GLU A 250 13.12 40.97 18.83
N VAL A 251 13.45 39.70 19.12
CA VAL A 251 13.89 39.26 20.46
C VAL A 251 15.27 39.81 20.81
N ASP A 252 16.19 39.82 19.85
CA ASP A 252 17.54 40.35 20.04
C ASP A 252 17.49 41.88 20.24
N ASP A 253 16.70 42.58 19.42
CA ASP A 253 16.46 44.03 19.50
C ASP A 253 15.82 44.45 20.84
N VAL A 254 14.95 43.62 21.43
CA VAL A 254 14.39 43.83 22.78
C VAL A 254 15.38 43.49 23.88
N THR A 255 16.22 42.47 23.67
CA THR A 255 17.25 42.04 24.63
C THR A 255 18.33 43.10 24.80
N ASP A 256 18.79 43.71 23.71
CA ASP A 256 19.78 44.80 23.77
C ASP A 256 19.23 46.05 24.46
N ARG A 257 17.99 46.46 24.15
CA ARG A 257 17.33 47.58 24.86
C ARG A 257 17.15 47.30 26.37
N LEU A 258 16.91 46.04 26.74
CA LEU A 258 16.85 45.62 28.14
C LEU A 258 18.24 45.70 28.81
N ASN A 259 19.30 45.28 28.11
CA ASN A 259 20.68 45.40 28.59
C ASN A 259 21.09 46.87 28.77
N GLU A 260 20.77 47.75 27.82
CA GLU A 260 21.00 49.21 27.93
C GLU A 260 20.30 49.80 29.17
N GLU A 261 19.04 49.44 29.43
CA GLU A 261 18.29 49.91 30.59
C GLU A 261 18.81 49.32 31.92
N ILE A 262 19.31 48.07 31.92
CA ILE A 262 20.00 47.48 33.07
C ILE A 262 21.31 48.23 33.37
N GLU A 263 22.08 48.59 32.34
CA GLU A 263 23.28 49.41 32.51
C GLU A 263 22.97 50.84 32.97
N SER A 264 21.94 51.46 32.38
CA SER A 264 21.39 52.76 32.79
C SER A 264 21.08 52.77 34.29
N ARG A 265 20.31 51.77 34.76
CA ARG A 265 19.97 51.60 36.18
C ARG A 265 21.19 51.37 37.06
N ARG A 266 22.15 50.56 36.63
CA ARG A 266 23.43 50.34 37.36
C ARG A 266 24.19 51.66 37.53
N LYS A 267 24.42 52.37 36.43
CA LYS A 267 25.10 53.68 36.39
C LYS A 267 24.40 54.75 37.24
N MET A 268 23.08 54.66 37.44
CA MET A 268 22.32 55.54 38.34
C MET A 268 22.36 55.09 39.80
N ALA A 269 22.32 53.78 40.09
CA ALA A 269 22.49 53.24 41.43
C ALA A 269 23.89 53.55 42.00
N ASP A 270 24.94 53.45 41.17
CA ASP A 270 26.32 53.77 41.55
C ASP A 270 26.46 55.26 41.94
N LYS A 271 25.84 56.18 41.17
CA LYS A 271 25.79 57.62 41.49
C LYS A 271 25.09 57.88 42.81
N LEU A 272 23.91 57.28 43.03
CA LEU A 272 23.16 57.43 44.29
C LEU A 272 23.92 56.84 45.49
N SER A 273 24.70 55.78 45.28
CA SER A 273 25.59 55.22 46.31
C SER A 273 26.73 56.20 46.66
N HIS A 274 27.35 56.82 45.65
CA HIS A 274 28.40 57.82 45.84
C HIS A 274 27.88 59.10 46.53
N GLU A 275 26.70 59.60 46.13
CA GLU A 275 26.04 60.77 46.73
C GLU A 275 25.67 60.51 48.21
N ARG A 276 25.14 59.32 48.53
CA ARG A 276 24.90 58.92 49.93
C ARG A 276 26.19 58.89 50.74
N HIS A 277 27.28 58.37 50.17
CA HIS A 277 28.57 58.25 50.88
C HIS A 277 29.27 59.61 51.08
N THR A 278 29.18 60.52 50.11
CA THR A 278 29.70 61.90 50.25
C THR A 278 28.88 62.69 51.27
N ASN A 279 27.54 62.63 51.20
CA ASN A 279 26.67 63.27 52.17
C ASN A 279 26.82 62.70 53.61
N GLN A 280 27.17 61.42 53.74
CA GLN A 280 27.49 60.82 55.03
C GLN A 280 28.81 61.36 55.61
N LYS A 281 29.85 61.54 54.79
CA LYS A 281 31.11 62.19 55.21
C LYS A 281 30.90 63.67 55.61
N GLU A 282 30.02 64.38 54.91
CA GLU A 282 29.63 65.75 55.27
C GLU A 282 28.91 65.79 56.63
N LYS A 283 28.02 64.83 56.91
CA LYS A 283 27.37 64.68 58.23
C LYS A 283 28.37 64.39 59.33
N GLU A 284 29.33 63.50 59.10
CA GLU A 284 30.40 63.18 60.05
C GLU A 284 31.30 64.39 60.34
N CYS A 285 31.68 65.14 59.30
CA CYS A 285 32.48 66.37 59.44
C CYS A 285 31.71 67.49 60.19
N THR A 286 30.45 67.72 59.83
CA THR A 286 29.60 68.72 60.50
C THR A 286 29.24 68.32 61.93
N GLN A 287 29.06 67.03 62.22
CA GLN A 287 28.91 66.52 63.58
C GLN A 287 30.19 66.74 64.41
N GLY A 288 31.38 66.47 63.86
CA GLY A 288 32.65 66.75 64.56
C GLY A 288 32.80 68.22 64.95
N LEU A 289 32.45 69.14 64.04
CA LEU A 289 32.41 70.58 64.34
C LEU A 289 31.38 70.92 65.44
N ILE A 290 30.20 70.29 65.44
CA ILE A 290 29.19 70.46 66.50
C ILE A 290 29.72 69.95 67.85
N GLU A 291 30.46 68.85 67.87
CA GLU A 291 31.06 68.30 69.09
C GLU A 291 32.19 69.19 69.65
N ASP A 292 33.02 69.80 68.79
CA ASP A 292 34.05 70.75 69.23
C ASP A 292 33.44 72.07 69.72
N LEU A 293 32.39 72.57 69.08
CA LEU A 293 31.63 73.73 69.57
C LEU A 293 30.93 73.43 70.91
N ARG A 294 30.43 72.21 71.12
CA ARG A 294 29.87 71.76 72.42
C ARG A 294 30.93 71.78 73.52
N LYS A 295 32.13 71.24 73.28
CA LYS A 295 33.27 71.29 74.23
C LYS A 295 33.66 72.73 74.57
N GLN A 296 33.70 73.62 73.57
CA GLN A 296 33.98 75.04 73.80
C GLN A 296 32.90 75.72 74.65
N LEU A 297 31.62 75.44 74.40
CA LEU A 297 30.50 75.93 75.22
C LEU A 297 30.57 75.40 76.66
N GLU A 298 30.88 74.11 76.85
CA GLU A 298 31.06 73.50 78.17
C GLU A 298 32.21 74.15 78.95
N HIS A 299 33.39 74.34 78.34
CA HIS A 299 34.51 75.07 78.96
C HIS A 299 34.15 76.51 79.33
N LEU A 300 33.39 77.22 78.48
CA LEU A 300 32.92 78.59 78.77
C LEU A 300 31.88 78.61 79.90
N GLN A 301 31.02 77.60 80.00
CA GLN A 301 30.08 77.45 81.12
C GLN A 301 30.81 77.17 82.44
N LEU A 302 31.77 76.24 82.44
CA LEU A 302 32.59 75.93 83.63
C LEU A 302 33.37 77.17 84.10
N PHE A 303 34.05 77.87 83.19
CA PHE A 303 34.73 79.13 83.51
C PHE A 303 33.78 80.19 84.08
N LYS A 304 32.58 80.34 83.50
CA LYS A 304 31.55 81.23 84.04
C LYS A 304 31.18 80.83 85.48
N LEU A 305 30.87 79.56 85.74
CA LEU A 305 30.55 79.07 87.08
C LEU A 305 31.69 79.32 88.07
N GLU A 306 32.95 79.11 87.69
CA GLU A 306 34.10 79.45 88.55
C GLU A 306 34.12 80.94 88.92
N THR A 307 33.88 81.84 87.96
CA THR A 307 33.81 83.29 88.24
C THR A 307 32.58 83.71 89.05
N GLU A 308 31.48 82.95 88.97
CA GLU A 308 30.26 83.21 89.75
C GLU A 308 30.36 82.64 91.18
N VAL A 309 31.01 81.50 91.38
CA VAL A 309 31.41 80.97 92.70
C VAL A 309 32.36 81.96 93.40
N ARG A 310 33.34 82.53 92.68
CA ARG A 310 34.20 83.63 93.18
C ARG A 310 33.43 84.92 93.52
N ARG A 311 32.14 85.03 93.17
CA ARG A 311 31.25 86.18 93.45
C ARG A 311 30.07 85.86 94.36
N GLY A 312 29.91 84.62 94.84
CA GLY A 312 28.97 84.26 95.90
C GLY A 312 27.49 84.54 95.60
N ARG A 313 27.00 84.21 94.39
CA ARG A 313 25.56 84.32 94.05
C ARG A 313 24.90 82.96 93.85
N SER A 314 23.69 82.81 94.39
CA SER A 314 22.98 81.53 94.50
C SER A 314 22.22 81.14 93.23
N ALA A 315 22.30 79.86 92.85
CA ALA A 315 21.75 79.33 91.60
C ALA A 315 20.25 78.94 91.69
N SER A 316 19.35 79.92 91.83
CA SER A 316 17.89 79.64 91.94
C SER A 316 17.10 79.68 90.62
N SER A 317 17.64 80.20 89.52
CA SER A 317 16.90 80.29 88.22
C SER A 317 16.83 78.93 87.51
N GLY A 318 17.98 78.27 87.35
CA GLY A 318 18.13 77.05 86.56
C GLY A 318 17.27 75.87 87.02
N LEU A 319 16.82 75.84 88.28
CA LEU A 319 15.95 74.77 88.79
C LEU A 319 14.51 74.89 88.24
N GLN A 320 14.04 76.10 87.91
CA GLN A 320 12.76 76.28 87.23
C GLN A 320 12.88 75.97 85.72
N GLU A 321 13.96 76.41 85.08
CA GLU A 321 14.29 76.12 83.68
C GLU A 321 14.43 74.60 83.43
N TYR A 322 15.08 73.88 84.35
CA TYR A 322 15.20 72.42 84.34
C TYR A 322 13.83 71.71 84.42
N ASN A 323 12.92 72.21 85.25
CA ASN A 323 11.56 71.67 85.37
C ASN A 323 10.69 71.93 84.13
N THR A 324 10.97 72.99 83.36
CA THR A 324 10.35 73.18 82.03
C THR A 324 10.96 72.27 80.97
N HIS A 325 12.28 72.16 80.89
CA HIS A 325 12.95 71.31 79.89
C HIS A 325 12.70 69.81 80.10
N MET A 326 12.48 69.34 81.34
CA MET A 326 12.07 67.95 81.57
C MET A 326 10.69 67.65 80.93
N LYS A 327 9.70 68.53 81.13
CA LYS A 327 8.36 68.38 80.54
C LYS A 327 8.37 68.53 79.01
N GLU A 328 9.22 69.40 78.50
CA GLU A 328 9.47 69.56 77.06
C GLU A 328 10.04 68.27 76.46
N ASN A 329 11.05 67.67 77.10
CA ASN A 329 11.65 66.41 76.68
C ASN A 329 10.68 65.21 76.79
N GLU A 330 9.83 65.15 77.82
CA GLU A 330 8.74 64.16 77.93
C GLU A 330 7.76 64.29 76.74
N LEU A 331 7.32 65.51 76.41
CA LEU A 331 6.44 65.77 75.26
C LEU A 331 7.13 65.48 73.92
N GLU A 332 8.42 65.79 73.77
CA GLU A 332 9.19 65.41 72.58
C GLU A 332 9.32 63.90 72.41
N GLN A 333 9.53 63.15 73.50
CA GLN A 333 9.60 61.70 73.47
C GLN A 333 8.25 61.09 73.08
N GLU A 334 7.15 61.63 73.61
CA GLU A 334 5.80 61.22 73.22
C GLU A 334 5.50 61.56 71.75
N ILE A 335 5.89 62.74 71.27
CA ILE A 335 5.79 63.12 69.85
C ILE A 335 6.65 62.19 68.98
N ARG A 336 7.84 61.78 69.43
CA ARG A 336 8.70 60.82 68.72
C ARG A 336 8.06 59.43 68.66
N ARG A 337 7.47 58.95 69.76
CA ARG A 337 6.71 57.69 69.86
C ARG A 337 5.50 57.70 68.93
N LEU A 338 4.61 58.67 69.06
CA LEU A 338 3.43 58.82 68.21
C LEU A 338 3.78 58.95 66.71
N LYS A 339 4.90 59.59 66.36
CA LYS A 339 5.39 59.64 64.98
C LYS A 339 5.94 58.29 64.49
N GLN A 340 6.49 57.45 65.36
CA GLN A 340 6.92 56.09 65.02
C GLN A 340 5.71 55.16 64.85
N ASP A 341 4.75 55.22 65.78
CA ASP A 341 3.52 54.42 65.73
C ASP A 341 2.71 54.77 64.48
N ASN A 342 2.59 56.06 64.11
CA ASN A 342 1.95 56.47 62.86
C ASN A 342 2.70 55.99 61.59
N ARG A 343 4.03 55.83 61.63
CA ARG A 343 4.77 55.22 60.50
C ARG A 343 4.46 53.73 60.41
N SER A 344 4.52 53.01 61.52
CA SER A 344 4.24 51.57 61.55
C SER A 344 2.79 51.25 61.17
N LEU A 345 1.82 52.03 61.64
CA LEU A 345 0.41 51.92 61.22
C LEU A 345 0.22 52.22 59.73
N LYS A 346 0.99 53.16 59.16
CA LYS A 346 0.95 53.41 57.72
C LYS A 346 1.59 52.27 56.93
N GLU A 347 2.75 51.77 57.35
CA GLU A 347 3.43 50.62 56.76
C GLU A 347 2.50 49.39 56.77
N GLN A 348 1.79 49.14 57.87
CA GLN A 348 0.75 48.10 57.95
C GLN A 348 -0.46 48.37 57.04
N ASN A 349 -0.86 49.62 56.85
CA ASN A 349 -1.95 49.97 55.92
C ASN A 349 -1.53 49.74 54.46
N ASP A 350 -0.33 50.20 54.08
CA ASP A 350 0.25 50.04 52.74
C ASP A 350 0.47 48.53 52.43
N GLU A 351 0.91 47.73 53.41
CA GLU A 351 0.98 46.26 53.36
C GLU A 351 -0.40 45.61 53.14
N LEU A 352 -1.42 45.96 53.94
CA LEU A 352 -2.79 45.44 53.79
C LEU A 352 -3.42 45.84 52.44
N ASN A 353 -3.16 47.07 51.95
CA ASN A 353 -3.57 47.49 50.62
C ASN A 353 -2.88 46.64 49.53
N GLY A 354 -1.60 46.33 49.70
CA GLY A 354 -0.86 45.39 48.84
C GLY A 354 -1.46 43.98 48.84
N GLN A 355 -1.87 43.47 50.01
CA GLN A 355 -2.54 42.18 50.14
C GLN A 355 -3.93 42.16 49.47
N ILE A 356 -4.73 43.23 49.61
CA ILE A 356 -6.01 43.39 48.90
C ILE A 356 -5.80 43.40 47.37
N ILE A 357 -4.79 44.12 46.88
CA ILE A 357 -4.43 44.13 45.45
C ILE A 357 -4.02 42.72 45.00
N ASN A 358 -3.15 42.03 45.75
CA ASN A 358 -2.73 40.67 45.41
C ASN A 358 -3.91 39.67 45.39
N LEU A 359 -4.79 39.71 46.38
CA LEU A 359 -6.00 38.87 46.43
C LEU A 359 -6.97 39.18 45.28
N SER A 360 -7.17 40.45 44.91
CA SER A 360 -8.01 40.81 43.75
C SER A 360 -7.40 40.35 42.42
N ILE A 361 -6.08 40.41 42.28
CA ILE A 361 -5.36 39.87 41.11
C ILE A 361 -5.46 38.34 41.08
N GLN A 362 -5.39 37.65 42.22
CA GLN A 362 -5.56 36.20 42.30
C GLN A 362 -7.00 35.78 41.99
N GLY A 363 -8.01 36.48 42.51
CA GLY A 363 -9.41 36.26 42.16
C GLY A 363 -9.70 36.49 40.68
N ALA A 364 -9.16 37.57 40.11
CA ALA A 364 -9.25 37.82 38.66
C ALA A 364 -8.55 36.72 37.84
N LYS A 365 -7.37 36.25 38.27
CA LYS A 365 -6.66 35.12 37.63
C LYS A 365 -7.48 33.83 37.69
N SER A 366 -8.08 33.50 38.85
CA SER A 366 -8.96 32.33 39.00
C SER A 366 -10.08 32.41 37.98
N LEU A 367 -10.85 33.50 37.97
CA LEU A 367 -11.94 33.70 37.01
C LEU A 367 -11.49 33.54 35.55
N PHE A 368 -10.30 34.03 35.18
CA PHE A 368 -9.75 33.79 33.84
C PHE A 368 -9.40 32.32 33.58
N THR A 369 -8.69 31.62 34.48
CA THR A 369 -8.32 30.21 34.29
C THR A 369 -9.52 29.26 34.34
N GLU A 370 -10.48 29.56 35.21
CA GLU A 370 -11.67 28.76 35.52
C GLU A 370 -12.69 28.89 34.38
N SER A 371 -12.77 30.08 33.75
CA SER A 371 -13.52 30.29 32.49
C SER A 371 -12.93 29.56 31.27
N LEU A 372 -11.69 29.06 31.37
CA LEU A 372 -11.03 28.24 30.35
C LEU A 372 -11.17 26.73 30.61
N SER A 373 -11.33 26.29 31.87
CA SER A 373 -11.51 24.87 32.23
C SER A 373 -12.97 24.42 32.26
N GLU A 374 -13.91 25.29 32.65
CA GLU A 374 -15.35 24.96 32.77
C GLU A 374 -16.24 25.74 31.78
N SER A 375 -15.71 26.02 30.58
CA SER A 375 -16.53 26.57 29.49
C SER A 375 -17.41 25.50 28.85
N LEU A 376 -18.59 25.89 28.34
CA LEU A 376 -19.52 25.00 27.60
C LEU A 376 -18.84 24.24 26.44
N ALA A 377 -17.76 24.80 25.88
CA ALA A 377 -16.96 24.14 24.84
C ALA A 377 -16.16 22.92 25.35
N ALA A 378 -15.83 22.85 26.64
CA ALA A 378 -15.19 21.68 27.25
C ALA A 378 -16.20 20.54 27.44
N GLU A 379 -17.41 20.85 27.91
CA GLU A 379 -18.50 19.87 28.06
C GLU A 379 -18.90 19.24 26.72
N ILE A 380 -18.95 20.04 25.65
CA ILE A 380 -19.18 19.55 24.26
C ILE A 380 -18.07 18.61 23.78
N ASN A 381 -16.82 18.78 24.25
CA ASN A 381 -15.70 17.89 23.90
C ASN A 381 -15.59 16.64 24.81
N ASN A 382 -16.32 16.57 25.91
CA ASN A 382 -16.33 15.41 26.81
C ASN A 382 -17.18 14.23 26.28
N VAL A 383 -18.03 14.45 25.27
CA VAL A 383 -18.48 13.35 24.40
C VAL A 383 -17.39 13.16 23.35
N SER A 384 -16.56 12.13 23.49
CA SER A 384 -15.50 11.90 22.52
C SER A 384 -16.09 11.56 21.14
N ARG A 385 -15.33 11.89 20.09
CA ARG A 385 -15.68 11.48 18.72
C ARG A 385 -15.84 9.95 18.61
N ALA A 386 -15.15 9.18 19.46
CA ALA A 386 -15.28 7.73 19.52
C ALA A 386 -16.67 7.31 20.05
N GLU A 387 -17.09 7.85 21.21
CA GLU A 387 -18.40 7.54 21.81
C GLU A 387 -19.57 7.97 20.91
N LEU A 388 -19.45 9.11 20.21
CA LEU A 388 -20.46 9.55 19.25
C LEU A 388 -20.55 8.61 18.03
N MET A 389 -19.41 8.16 17.49
CA MET A 389 -19.38 7.17 16.39
C MET A 389 -19.91 5.80 16.85
N GLU A 390 -19.59 5.38 18.08
CA GLU A 390 -20.08 4.13 18.66
C GLU A 390 -21.61 4.16 18.89
N ALA A 391 -22.14 5.29 19.35
CA ALA A 391 -23.58 5.50 19.48
C ALA A 391 -24.30 5.48 18.12
N ILE A 392 -23.70 6.07 17.08
CA ILE A 392 -24.21 6.02 15.70
C ILE A 392 -24.23 4.57 15.20
N HIS A 393 -23.12 3.83 15.29
CA HIS A 393 -23.07 2.43 14.84
C HIS A 393 -24.05 1.52 15.58
N LYS A 394 -24.24 1.72 16.89
CA LYS A 394 -25.28 0.99 17.66
C LYS A 394 -26.70 1.31 17.16
N GLN A 395 -26.97 2.55 16.78
CA GLN A 395 -28.25 2.94 16.20
C GLN A 395 -28.44 2.37 14.78
N GLU A 396 -27.38 2.29 13.98
CA GLU A 396 -27.38 1.65 12.66
C GLU A 396 -27.66 0.14 12.77
N GLU A 397 -27.02 -0.58 13.72
CA GLU A 397 -27.31 -2.00 13.96
C GLU A 397 -28.77 -2.22 14.38
N ILE A 398 -29.28 -1.39 15.30
CA ILE A 398 -30.68 -1.44 15.73
C ILE A 398 -31.63 -1.17 14.56
N ASN A 399 -31.35 -0.19 13.72
CA ASN A 399 -32.15 0.14 12.54
C ASN A 399 -32.15 -1.01 11.53
N PHE A 400 -30.99 -1.62 11.24
CA PHE A 400 -30.87 -2.76 10.33
C PHE A 400 -31.67 -3.97 10.84
N ARG A 401 -31.60 -4.25 12.15
CA ARG A 401 -32.36 -5.34 12.79
C ARG A 401 -33.86 -5.06 12.86
N LEU A 402 -34.27 -3.81 13.04
CA LEU A 402 -35.67 -3.40 12.92
C LEU A 402 -36.17 -3.56 11.49
N GLN A 403 -35.35 -3.27 10.48
CA GLN A 403 -35.73 -3.42 9.09
C GLN A 403 -35.88 -4.89 8.68
N ASP A 404 -34.92 -5.77 9.02
CA ASP A 404 -35.08 -7.23 8.85
C ASP A 404 -36.33 -7.79 9.56
N TYR A 405 -36.65 -7.27 10.76
CA TYR A 405 -37.88 -7.65 11.46
C TYR A 405 -39.16 -7.15 10.76
N ILE A 406 -39.15 -5.92 10.25
CA ILE A 406 -40.25 -5.34 9.47
C ILE A 406 -40.44 -6.10 8.15
N ASP A 407 -39.37 -6.39 7.42
CA ASP A 407 -39.43 -7.10 6.14
C ASP A 407 -39.99 -8.52 6.31
N ARG A 408 -39.58 -9.24 7.38
CA ARG A 408 -40.18 -10.54 7.75
C ARG A 408 -41.67 -10.43 8.08
N ILE A 409 -42.10 -9.36 8.75
CA ILE A 409 -43.52 -9.10 9.03
C ILE A 409 -44.28 -8.78 7.74
N ILE A 410 -43.72 -7.97 6.84
CA ILE A 410 -44.33 -7.61 5.56
C ILE A 410 -44.53 -8.88 4.72
N VAL A 411 -43.53 -9.76 4.60
CA VAL A 411 -43.65 -11.05 3.91
C VAL A 411 -44.77 -11.90 4.53
N ALA A 412 -44.78 -12.08 5.86
CA ALA A 412 -45.81 -12.86 6.54
C ALA A 412 -47.22 -12.27 6.37
N ILE A 413 -47.37 -10.94 6.34
CA ILE A 413 -48.66 -10.28 6.07
C ILE A 413 -49.07 -10.45 4.61
N MET A 414 -48.15 -10.35 3.65
CA MET A 414 -48.42 -10.59 2.23
C MET A 414 -48.88 -12.04 1.97
N GLU A 415 -48.32 -13.01 2.71
CA GLU A 415 -48.72 -14.43 2.64
C GLU A 415 -50.06 -14.72 3.34
N CYS A 416 -50.36 -14.06 4.47
CA CYS A 416 -51.55 -14.37 5.27
C CYS A 416 -52.78 -13.51 4.96
N ASN A 417 -52.63 -12.19 4.79
CA ASN A 417 -53.71 -11.27 4.44
C ASN A 417 -53.17 -9.91 3.93
N PRO A 418 -52.95 -9.75 2.61
CA PRO A 418 -52.32 -8.55 2.06
C PRO A 418 -53.16 -7.26 2.22
N SER A 419 -54.47 -7.35 2.49
CA SER A 419 -55.33 -6.16 2.66
C SER A 419 -54.97 -5.32 3.90
N ILE A 420 -54.13 -5.84 4.80
CA ILE A 420 -53.61 -5.10 5.96
C ILE A 420 -52.56 -4.04 5.55
N LEU A 421 -51.97 -4.17 4.36
CA LEU A 421 -50.97 -3.23 3.82
C LEU A 421 -51.58 -2.13 2.93
N GLU A 422 -52.90 -2.10 2.74
CA GLU A 422 -53.58 -1.03 2.00
C GLU A 422 -53.63 0.28 2.82
N VAL A 423 -52.71 1.20 2.51
CA VAL A 423 -52.79 2.60 2.98
C VAL A 423 -53.98 3.29 2.30
N LYS A 424 -54.84 3.94 3.10
CA LYS A 424 -56.06 4.64 2.66
C LYS A 424 -55.90 6.16 2.71
#